data_AF-A0A150QPH7-F1
#
_entry.id   AF-A0A150QPH7-F1
#
_cell.length_a   1.000
_cell.length_b   1.000
_cell.length_c   1.000
_cell.angle_alpha   90.00
_cell.angle_beta   90.00
_cell.angle_gamma   90.00
#
_symmetry.space_group_name_H-M   'P 1'
#
loop_
_entity.id
_entity.type
_entity.pdbx_description
1 polymer ?
#
loop_
_entity_poly.entity_id
_entity_poly.type
_entity_poly.pdbx_seq_one_letter_code
_entity_poly.pdbx_strand_id
1 'polypeptide(L)'
;MSAHDPEGIAPSDASPDAAPDADVGAAPHTVALAHGHSLVVEGGQEHNRLQLVDPSGAAHLDISIGPEGIRLVVRGAGLSLATTGALAIEADSLSLHGKNGISLTTDGDARVEAAGRLETVGRSQLIRSARGNVRIQANDDVEVTGERVRLGS
;
A
#
# COMPACT_ATOMS: atom_id res chain seq x y z
N MET A 1 -62.13 -30.50 46.43
CA MET A 1 -62.77 -29.37 47.14
C MET A 1 -61.94 -29.07 48.37
N SER A 2 -61.76 -27.77 48.64
CA SER A 2 -60.96 -27.15 49.74
C SER A 2 -59.45 -27.15 49.47
N ALA A 3 -58.82 -26.11 48.92
CA ALA A 3 -58.82 -24.67 49.27
C ALA A 3 -58.21 -24.39 50.64
N HIS A 4 -56.92 -24.04 50.66
CA HIS A 4 -56.30 -23.20 51.67
C HIS A 4 -55.20 -22.35 51.00
N ASP A 5 -55.52 -21.08 50.82
CA ASP A 5 -54.66 -19.90 50.59
C ASP A 5 -54.80 -19.05 51.89
N PRO A 6 -53.94 -18.07 52.26
CA PRO A 6 -53.07 -17.28 51.37
C PRO A 6 -51.73 -16.75 52.00
N GLU A 7 -51.09 -15.87 51.21
CA GLU A 7 -50.29 -14.68 51.57
C GLU A 7 -48.77 -14.77 51.84
N GLY A 8 -48.00 -14.10 50.96
CA GLY A 8 -46.80 -13.39 51.39
C GLY A 8 -45.69 -13.13 50.35
N ILE A 9 -45.82 -12.02 49.58
CA ILE A 9 -44.72 -11.12 49.12
C ILE A 9 -43.84 -11.59 47.93
N ALA A 10 -44.04 -10.94 46.77
CA ALA A 10 -43.00 -10.62 45.77
C ALA A 10 -42.41 -9.21 46.08
N PRO A 11 -41.32 -8.69 45.45
CA PRO A 11 -40.57 -9.19 44.29
C PRO A 11 -39.03 -9.12 44.46
N SER A 12 -38.25 -9.72 43.55
CA SER A 12 -36.90 -9.24 43.27
C SER A 12 -36.50 -9.60 41.84
N ASP A 13 -36.32 -8.54 41.05
CA ASP A 13 -35.64 -8.55 39.77
C ASP A 13 -34.26 -9.22 39.88
N ALA A 14 -33.94 -10.06 38.90
CA ALA A 14 -32.57 -10.25 38.41
C ALA A 14 -32.64 -10.87 37.01
N SER A 15 -32.61 -10.00 36.00
CA SER A 15 -32.23 -10.36 34.64
C SER A 15 -30.83 -11.00 34.66
N PRO A 16 -30.57 -12.12 33.96
CA PRO A 16 -29.22 -12.49 33.59
C PRO A 16 -28.79 -11.60 32.42
N ASP A 17 -28.08 -10.55 32.82
CA ASP A 17 -27.00 -9.89 32.09
C ASP A 17 -26.05 -10.90 31.43
N ALA A 18 -25.80 -10.69 30.14
CA ALA A 18 -24.48 -10.81 29.50
C ALA A 18 -24.68 -10.53 28.01
N ALA A 19 -24.63 -9.25 27.65
CA ALA A 19 -24.32 -8.84 26.29
C ALA A 19 -22.96 -9.44 25.87
N PRO A 20 -22.75 -9.77 24.60
CA PRO A 20 -21.46 -10.27 24.13
C PRO A 20 -20.39 -9.19 24.36
N ASP A 21 -19.28 -9.60 24.98
CA ASP A 21 -18.09 -8.79 25.19
C ASP A 21 -17.72 -8.06 23.89
N ALA A 22 -18.02 -6.76 23.85
CA ALA A 22 -17.54 -5.86 22.84
C ALA A 22 -16.02 -5.76 23.01
N ASP A 23 -15.31 -6.29 22.03
CA ASP A 23 -13.91 -6.07 21.70
C ASP A 23 -13.32 -4.84 22.40
N VAL A 24 -12.58 -5.08 23.49
CA VAL A 24 -11.87 -4.02 24.23
C VAL A 24 -10.62 -3.69 23.42
N GLY A 25 -10.80 -2.95 22.34
CA GLY A 25 -9.71 -2.25 21.66
C GLY A 25 -9.02 -1.32 22.65
N ALA A 26 -7.70 -1.40 22.74
CA ALA A 26 -6.93 -0.48 23.57
C ALA A 26 -7.20 0.95 23.11
N ALA A 27 -7.41 1.87 24.05
CA ALA A 27 -7.68 3.27 23.73
C ALA A 27 -6.55 3.84 22.83
N PRO A 28 -6.89 4.59 21.77
CA PRO A 28 -5.91 5.15 20.86
C PRO A 28 -4.90 6.01 21.61
N HIS A 29 -3.61 5.76 21.39
CA HIS A 29 -2.53 6.57 21.92
C HIS A 29 -2.12 7.63 20.88
N THR A 30 -2.25 8.90 21.23
CA THR A 30 -1.93 10.01 20.33
C THR A 30 -0.71 10.78 20.81
N VAL A 31 0.27 10.94 19.93
CA VAL A 31 1.47 11.75 20.13
C VAL A 31 1.40 12.98 19.25
N ALA A 32 1.44 14.17 19.85
CA ALA A 32 1.52 15.43 19.11
C ALA A 32 2.90 15.58 18.47
N LEU A 33 2.93 15.93 17.19
CA LEU A 33 4.14 16.17 16.41
C LEU A 33 4.23 17.65 16.01
N ALA A 34 5.36 18.03 15.42
CA ALA A 34 5.57 19.40 14.96
C ALA A 34 4.55 19.83 13.89
N HIS A 35 4.30 21.14 13.80
CA HIS A 35 3.41 21.76 12.81
C HIS A 35 1.95 21.28 12.86
N GLY A 36 1.47 20.79 14.01
CA GLY A 36 0.09 20.35 14.21
C GLY A 36 -0.23 18.95 13.69
N HIS A 37 0.79 18.17 13.32
CA HIS A 37 0.61 16.75 12.98
C HIS A 37 0.40 15.92 14.24
N SER A 38 -0.21 14.75 14.10
CA SER A 38 -0.39 13.80 15.19
C SER A 38 -0.06 12.38 14.73
N LEU A 39 0.61 11.62 15.58
CA LEU A 39 0.77 10.18 15.40
C LEU A 39 -0.28 9.49 16.27
N VAL A 40 -1.15 8.70 15.67
CA VAL A 40 -2.18 7.91 16.36
C VAL A 40 -1.78 6.44 16.28
N VAL A 41 -1.74 5.78 17.43
CA VAL A 41 -1.47 4.35 17.57
C VAL A 41 -2.73 3.70 18.16
N GLU A 42 -3.38 2.86 17.38
CA GLU A 42 -4.53 2.06 17.80
C GLU A 42 -4.08 0.60 17.95
N GLY A 43 -4.27 0.05 19.13
CA GLY A 43 -3.98 -1.35 19.43
C GLY A 43 -5.26 -2.14 19.61
N GLY A 44 -5.34 -3.31 18.98
CA GLY A 44 -6.45 -4.24 19.09
C GLY A 44 -5.95 -5.69 19.09
N GLN A 45 -6.80 -6.63 19.53
CA GLN A 45 -6.47 -8.06 19.56
C GLN A 45 -6.20 -8.60 18.16
N GLU A 46 -6.95 -8.14 17.15
CA GLU A 46 -6.86 -8.64 15.77
C GLU A 46 -6.17 -7.65 14.81
N HIS A 47 -6.22 -6.36 15.13
CA HIS A 47 -5.71 -5.31 14.26
C HIS A 47 -4.95 -4.24 15.04
N ASN A 48 -3.80 -3.84 14.51
CA ASN A 48 -3.05 -2.69 15.00
C ASN A 48 -2.92 -1.67 13.90
N ARG A 49 -3.03 -0.38 14.23
CA ARG A 49 -2.97 0.71 13.25
C ARG A 49 -2.08 1.84 13.74
N LEU A 50 -1.20 2.31 12.86
CA LEU A 50 -0.39 3.51 13.06
C LEU A 50 -0.79 4.53 12.01
N GLN A 51 -1.19 5.74 12.42
CA GLN A 51 -1.58 6.80 11.51
C GLN A 51 -0.79 8.08 11.76
N LEU A 52 -0.22 8.65 10.70
CA LEU A 52 0.28 10.03 10.73
C LEU A 52 -0.81 10.95 10.16
N VAL A 53 -1.38 11.78 11.01
CA VAL A 53 -2.48 12.68 10.68
C VAL A 53 -1.96 14.11 10.56
N ASP A 54 -2.41 14.83 9.53
CA ASP A 54 -2.08 16.24 9.33
C ASP A 54 -2.99 17.18 10.17
N PRO A 55 -2.72 18.49 10.20
CA PRO A 55 -3.56 19.45 10.93
C PRO A 55 -5.01 19.54 10.42
N SER A 56 -5.30 19.03 9.22
CA SER A 56 -6.65 18.98 8.65
C SER A 56 -7.43 17.73 9.07
N GLY A 57 -6.77 16.77 9.73
CA GLY A 57 -7.36 15.49 10.13
C GLY A 57 -7.22 14.39 9.08
N ALA A 58 -6.50 14.61 7.98
CA ALA A 58 -6.27 13.58 6.97
C ALA A 58 -5.05 12.73 7.33
N ALA A 59 -5.17 11.40 7.20
CA ALA A 59 -4.04 10.48 7.39
C ALA A 59 -3.15 10.47 6.14
N HIS A 60 -1.87 10.86 6.30
CA HIS A 60 -0.84 10.83 5.26
C HIS A 60 -0.09 9.51 5.22
N LEU A 61 0.02 8.85 6.37
CA LEU A 61 0.62 7.52 6.50
C LEU A 61 -0.31 6.64 7.30
N ASP A 62 -0.57 5.44 6.81
CA ASP A 62 -1.36 4.42 7.50
C ASP A 62 -0.61 3.09 7.44
N ILE A 63 -0.27 2.55 8.59
CA ILE A 63 0.27 1.19 8.73
C ILE A 63 -0.78 0.38 9.45
N SER A 64 -1.37 -0.59 8.77
CA SER A 64 -2.32 -1.52 9.34
C SER A 64 -1.69 -2.90 9.42
N ILE A 65 -1.76 -3.54 10.58
CA ILE A 65 -1.27 -4.90 10.83
C ILE A 65 -2.49 -5.77 11.16
N GLY A 66 -2.72 -6.83 10.41
CA GLY A 66 -3.81 -7.77 10.64
C GLY A 66 -3.50 -9.19 10.17
N PRO A 67 -4.49 -10.09 10.14
CA PRO A 67 -4.30 -11.49 9.74
C PRO A 67 -3.76 -11.65 8.31
N GLU A 68 -4.12 -10.70 7.43
CA GLU A 68 -3.66 -10.63 6.03
C GLU A 68 -2.23 -10.08 5.88
N GLY A 69 -1.58 -9.70 7.00
CA GLY A 69 -0.23 -9.13 7.05
C GLY A 69 -0.21 -7.61 7.27
N ILE A 70 0.93 -7.00 6.94
CA ILE A 70 1.18 -5.56 7.11
C ILE A 70 0.82 -4.83 5.82
N ARG A 71 -0.01 -3.79 5.95
CA ARG A 71 -0.39 -2.89 4.86
C ARG A 71 0.12 -1.48 5.16
N LEU A 72 0.92 -0.94 4.25
CA LEU A 72 1.39 0.45 4.27
C LEU A 72 0.64 1.25 3.20
N VAL A 73 -0.01 2.34 3.59
CA VAL A 73 -0.68 3.28 2.66
C VAL A 73 -0.17 4.68 2.91
N VAL A 74 0.34 5.32 1.86
CA VAL A 74 0.76 6.71 1.87
C VAL A 74 -0.24 7.52 1.05
N ARG A 75 -0.75 8.63 1.60
CA ARG A 75 -1.69 9.55 0.96
C ARG A 75 -1.17 10.98 1.12
N GLY A 76 -1.47 11.88 0.18
CA GLY A 76 -1.09 13.29 0.28
C GLY A 76 -0.20 13.80 -0.86
N ALA A 77 0.43 14.96 -0.66
CA ALA A 77 1.04 15.79 -1.71
C ALA A 77 2.34 15.24 -2.32
N GLY A 78 2.99 14.26 -1.67
CA GLY A 78 4.16 13.57 -2.24
C GLY A 78 4.85 12.63 -1.26
N LEU A 79 5.41 11.53 -1.78
CA LEU A 79 6.31 10.62 -1.05
C LEU A 79 7.70 10.74 -1.68
N SER A 80 8.72 10.94 -0.83
CA SER A 80 10.13 10.87 -1.23
C SER A 80 10.82 9.78 -0.42
N LEU A 81 11.45 8.83 -1.11
CA LEU A 81 12.30 7.81 -0.51
C LEU A 81 13.73 8.07 -0.94
N ALA A 82 14.62 8.29 0.03
CA ALA A 82 16.05 8.51 -0.21
C ALA A 82 16.86 7.53 0.64
N THR A 83 17.83 6.87 0.02
CA THR A 83 18.74 5.94 0.70
C THR A 83 20.18 6.36 0.39
N THR A 84 21.06 6.27 1.38
CA THR A 84 22.51 6.47 1.17
C THR A 84 23.20 5.19 0.69
N GLY A 85 22.59 4.03 0.99
CA GLY A 85 23.03 2.73 0.55
C GLY A 85 22.10 2.12 -0.51
N ALA A 86 22.20 0.80 -0.64
CA ALA A 86 21.38 0.04 -1.57
C ALA A 86 19.89 0.07 -1.20
N LEU A 87 19.04 0.17 -2.21
CA LEU A 87 17.60 -0.06 -2.11
C LEU A 87 17.27 -1.33 -2.90
N ALA A 88 16.70 -2.33 -2.23
CA ALA A 88 16.17 -3.55 -2.85
C ALA A 88 14.65 -3.61 -2.65
N ILE A 89 13.91 -3.94 -3.71
CA ILE A 89 12.47 -4.14 -3.67
C ILE A 89 12.20 -5.53 -4.24
N GLU A 90 11.72 -6.44 -3.38
CA GLU A 90 11.39 -7.82 -3.73
C GLU A 90 9.91 -8.05 -3.47
N ALA A 91 9.21 -8.62 -4.46
CA ALA A 91 7.79 -8.91 -4.36
C ALA A 91 7.40 -9.98 -5.39
N ASP A 92 6.34 -10.74 -5.10
CA ASP A 92 5.73 -11.64 -6.07
C ASP A 92 5.18 -10.88 -7.29
N SER A 93 4.73 -9.63 -7.09
CA SER A 93 4.34 -8.71 -8.16
C SER A 93 4.68 -7.27 -7.80
N LEU A 94 5.15 -6.51 -8.79
CA LEU A 94 5.47 -5.09 -8.68
C LEU A 94 4.74 -4.30 -9.77
N SER A 95 3.99 -3.27 -9.38
CA SER A 95 3.28 -2.38 -10.30
C SER A 95 3.60 -0.93 -9.97
N LEU A 96 4.06 -0.18 -10.98
CA LEU A 96 4.33 1.26 -10.88
C LEU A 96 3.35 2.00 -11.81
N HIS A 97 2.59 2.93 -11.26
CA HIS A 97 1.63 3.73 -12.02
C HIS A 97 1.82 5.22 -11.71
N GLY A 98 2.08 6.01 -12.76
CA GLY A 98 2.20 7.46 -12.67
C GLY A 98 1.17 8.15 -13.56
N LYS A 99 0.24 8.90 -12.96
CA LYS A 99 -0.83 9.61 -13.70
C LYS A 99 -0.29 10.56 -14.77
N ASN A 100 0.84 11.22 -14.48
CA ASN A 100 1.49 12.19 -15.36
C ASN A 100 2.79 11.67 -15.98
N GLY A 101 3.13 10.39 -15.77
CA GLY A 101 4.36 9.76 -16.24
C GLY A 101 5.22 9.16 -15.13
N ILE A 102 6.24 8.42 -15.54
CA ILE A 102 7.26 7.79 -14.69
C ILE A 102 8.61 8.10 -15.33
N SER A 103 9.60 8.46 -14.51
CA SER A 103 10.99 8.70 -14.95
C SER A 103 11.93 7.82 -14.14
N LEU A 104 12.80 7.08 -14.82
CA LEU A 104 13.87 6.29 -14.22
C LEU A 104 15.19 6.81 -14.77
N THR A 105 16.06 7.29 -13.89
CA THR A 105 17.37 7.85 -14.23
C THR A 105 18.44 7.26 -13.33
N THR A 106 19.62 6.99 -13.90
CA THR A 106 20.81 6.53 -13.18
C THR A 106 22.02 7.19 -13.81
N ASP A 107 23.03 7.51 -13.00
CA ASP A 107 24.33 7.98 -13.49
C ASP A 107 25.23 6.80 -13.94
N GLY A 108 24.92 5.60 -13.47
CA GLY A 108 25.59 4.35 -13.85
C GLY A 108 24.80 3.56 -14.89
N ASP A 109 24.95 2.24 -14.83
CA ASP A 109 24.26 1.34 -15.75
C ASP A 109 22.84 1.03 -15.26
N ALA A 110 21.90 0.90 -16.22
CA ALA A 110 20.57 0.34 -16.00
C ALA A 110 20.46 -0.99 -16.74
N ARG A 111 19.95 -2.02 -16.07
CA ARG A 111 19.69 -3.35 -16.64
C ARG A 111 18.25 -3.74 -16.36
N VAL A 112 17.52 -4.15 -17.41
CA VAL A 112 16.15 -4.67 -17.31
C VAL A 112 16.15 -6.06 -17.93
N GLU A 113 15.72 -7.06 -17.17
CA GLU A 113 15.69 -8.44 -17.58
C GLU A 113 14.35 -9.06 -17.24
N ALA A 114 13.87 -9.92 -18.15
CA ALA A 114 12.71 -10.76 -17.91
C ALA A 114 13.07 -12.17 -18.38
N ALA A 115 12.78 -13.18 -17.55
CA ALA A 115 12.89 -14.58 -17.98
C ALA A 115 11.79 -14.93 -19.02
N GLY A 116 10.65 -14.23 -18.95
CA GLY A 116 9.56 -14.34 -19.90
C GLY A 116 9.57 -13.20 -20.92
N ARG A 117 8.38 -12.69 -21.24
CA ARG A 117 8.20 -11.59 -22.18
C ARG A 117 8.47 -10.24 -21.52
N LEU A 118 9.28 -9.41 -22.16
CA LEU A 118 9.35 -7.97 -21.90
C LEU A 118 8.58 -7.25 -23.00
N GLU A 119 7.58 -6.46 -22.63
CA GLU A 119 6.74 -5.71 -23.56
C GLU A 119 6.72 -4.23 -23.20
N THR A 120 6.99 -3.36 -24.17
CA THR A 120 6.83 -1.90 -24.05
C THR A 120 5.82 -1.44 -25.07
N VAL A 121 4.75 -0.79 -24.60
CA VAL A 121 3.67 -0.27 -25.45
C VAL A 121 3.49 1.21 -25.18
N GLY A 122 3.37 1.99 -26.24
CA GLY A 122 3.11 3.42 -26.15
C GLY A 122 2.79 3.97 -27.52
N ARG A 123 2.19 5.17 -27.56
CA ARG A 123 1.90 5.87 -28.82
C ARG A 123 3.16 6.12 -29.67
N SER A 124 4.31 6.28 -29.02
CA SER A 124 5.61 6.43 -29.67
C SER A 124 6.69 5.92 -28.71
N GLN A 125 7.74 5.31 -29.27
CA GLN A 125 8.91 4.84 -28.53
C GLN A 125 10.17 5.40 -29.21
N LEU A 126 11.08 5.95 -28.40
CA LEU A 126 12.35 6.50 -28.87
C LEU A 126 13.49 5.79 -28.15
N ILE A 127 14.28 5.02 -28.90
CA ILE A 127 15.50 4.38 -28.40
C ILE A 127 16.68 5.15 -29.01
N ARG A 128 17.48 5.78 -28.16
CA ARG A 128 18.61 6.62 -28.58
C ARG A 128 19.84 6.29 -27.76
N SER A 129 20.97 6.18 -28.45
CA SER A 129 22.30 6.22 -27.81
C SER A 129 22.94 7.58 -28.08
N ALA A 130 23.40 8.27 -27.05
CA ALA A 130 23.98 9.62 -27.18
C ALA A 130 25.43 9.60 -27.71
N ARG A 131 26.19 8.57 -27.36
CA ARG A 131 27.62 8.44 -27.71
C ARG A 131 27.96 7.09 -28.35
N GLY A 132 27.12 6.07 -28.17
CA GLY A 132 27.39 4.71 -28.60
C GLY A 132 26.41 4.22 -29.65
N ASN A 133 26.28 2.90 -29.72
CA ASN A 133 25.41 2.22 -30.66
C ASN A 133 24.14 1.71 -29.97
N VAL A 134 23.07 1.57 -30.73
CA VAL A 134 21.93 0.71 -30.36
C VAL A 134 22.17 -0.63 -31.04
N ARG A 135 22.22 -1.71 -30.27
CA ARG A 135 22.40 -3.07 -30.78
C ARG A 135 21.17 -3.90 -30.43
N ILE A 136 20.58 -4.51 -31.44
CA ILE A 136 19.47 -5.46 -31.30
C ILE A 136 20.01 -6.83 -31.74
N GLN A 137 19.85 -7.83 -30.89
CA GLN A 137 20.27 -9.21 -31.14
C GLN A 137 19.14 -10.14 -30.72
N ALA A 138 18.80 -11.08 -31.59
CA ALA A 138 17.86 -12.16 -31.31
C ALA A 138 18.52 -13.48 -31.73
N ASN A 139 18.16 -14.58 -31.06
CA ASN A 139 18.58 -15.92 -31.49
C ASN A 139 17.89 -16.29 -32.81
N ASP A 140 16.58 -16.02 -32.86
CA ASP A 140 15.73 -16.25 -34.02
C ASP A 140 15.63 -14.96 -34.85
N ASP A 141 14.45 -14.35 -34.87
CA ASP A 141 14.15 -13.24 -35.77
C ASP A 141 14.09 -11.89 -35.07
N VAL A 142 14.41 -10.84 -35.85
CA VAL A 142 14.08 -9.46 -35.53
C VAL A 142 13.10 -8.97 -36.59
N GLU A 143 11.84 -8.78 -36.19
CA GLU A 143 10.81 -8.23 -37.07
C GLU A 143 10.66 -6.72 -36.84
N VAL A 144 10.70 -5.94 -37.92
CA VAL A 144 10.44 -4.50 -37.90
C VAL A 144 9.36 -4.19 -38.92
N THR A 145 8.15 -3.96 -38.42
CA THR A 145 6.97 -3.72 -39.25
C THR A 145 6.48 -2.29 -39.08
N GLY A 146 6.28 -1.59 -40.21
CA GLY A 146 5.76 -0.23 -40.22
C GLY A 146 5.52 0.28 -41.64
N GLU A 147 4.68 1.29 -41.79
CA GLU A 147 4.39 1.92 -43.09
C GLU A 147 5.67 2.41 -43.77
N ARG A 148 6.62 2.95 -42.97
CA ARG A 148 7.89 3.49 -43.45
C ARG A 148 9.03 3.04 -42.54
N VAL A 149 9.89 2.18 -43.05
CA VAL A 149 11.15 1.78 -42.40
C VAL A 149 12.30 2.35 -43.21
N ARG A 150 13.05 3.29 -42.62
CA ARG A 150 14.24 3.87 -43.24
C ARG A 150 15.46 3.39 -42.50
N LEU A 151 16.27 2.60 -43.18
CA LEU A 151 17.61 2.24 -42.72
C LEU A 151 18.59 3.28 -43.28
N GLY A 152 19.45 3.83 -42.43
CA GLY A 152 20.49 4.77 -42.84
C GLY A 152 21.56 4.08 -43.68
N SER A 153 22.19 4.86 -44.58
CA SER A 153 23.42 4.52 -45.30
C SER A 153 24.60 5.26 -44.68
#